data_AF-Q18060-F1
#
_entry.id   AF-Q18060-F1
#
_cell.length_a   1.000
_cell.length_b   1.000
_cell.length_c   1.000
_cell.angle_alpha   90.00
_cell.angle_beta   90.00
_cell.angle_gamma   90.00
#
_symmetry.space_group_name_H-M   'P 1'
#
loop_
_entity.id
_entity.type
_entity.pdbx_description
1 polymer ?
#
loop_
_entity_poly.entity_id
_entity_poly.type
_entity_poly.pdbx_seq_one_letter_code
_entity_poly.pdbx_strand_id
1 'polypeptide(L)'
;MSSYRQTLFILIILIVIILFVNEGQGAPHHDKRHTACVLKIFKALNVMCNHEGDADVLRRTASDCCRESCSLTEMLASCTLTSSEESTRDI
;
A
#
# COMPACT_ATOMS: atom_id res chain seq x y z
N MET A 1 11.49 7.87 -33.35
CA MET A 1 12.22 8.17 -32.09
C MET A 1 11.34 8.21 -30.83
N SER A 2 9.99 8.30 -30.93
CA SER A 2 9.13 8.39 -29.73
C SER A 2 8.92 7.07 -28.97
N SER A 3 8.87 5.93 -29.66
CA SER A 3 8.56 4.64 -29.02
C SER A 3 9.60 4.23 -27.98
N TYR A 4 10.89 4.45 -28.25
CA TYR A 4 11.98 4.11 -27.32
C TYR A 4 11.87 4.85 -25.98
N ARG A 5 11.51 6.14 -26.02
CA ARG A 5 11.31 6.94 -24.79
C ARG A 5 10.16 6.41 -23.94
N GLN A 6 9.08 5.97 -24.57
CA GLN A 6 7.92 5.42 -23.87
C GLN A 6 8.24 4.06 -23.25
N THR A 7 8.92 3.17 -23.98
CA THR A 7 9.37 1.88 -23.44
C THR A 7 10.32 2.06 -22.26
N LEU A 8 11.24 3.03 -22.33
CA LEU A 8 12.19 3.32 -21.25
C LEU A 8 11.45 3.84 -20.01
N PHE A 9 10.45 4.72 -20.17
CA PHE A 9 9.62 5.19 -19.06
C PHE A 9 8.87 4.04 -18.37
N ILE A 10 8.25 3.14 -19.14
CA ILE A 10 7.55 1.96 -18.60
C ILE A 10 8.53 1.07 -17.83
N LEU A 11 9.73 0.84 -18.38
CA LEU A 11 10.75 0.02 -17.75
C LEU A 11 11.28 0.64 -16.44
N ILE A 12 11.45 1.97 -16.39
CA ILE A 12 11.79 2.67 -15.14
C ILE A 12 10.69 2.50 -14.09
N ILE A 13 9.42 2.69 -14.47
CA ILE A 13 8.29 2.52 -13.54
C ILE A 13 8.26 1.08 -13.01
N LEU A 14 8.47 0.09 -13.88
CA LEU A 14 8.50 -1.32 -13.50
C LEU A 14 9.67 -1.62 -12.55
N ILE A 15 10.86 -1.06 -12.81
CA ILE A 15 12.02 -1.19 -11.90
C ILE A 15 11.73 -0.55 -10.56
N VAL A 16 11.14 0.65 -10.51
CA VAL A 16 10.78 1.32 -9.26
C VAL A 16 9.80 0.44 -8.47
N ILE A 17 8.78 -0.11 -9.12
CA ILE A 17 7.84 -1.05 -8.49
C ILE A 17 8.58 -2.28 -7.95
N ILE A 18 9.46 -2.89 -8.76
CA ILE A 18 10.25 -4.05 -8.34
C ILE A 18 11.16 -3.71 -7.15
N LEU A 19 11.78 -2.53 -7.13
CA LEU A 19 12.63 -2.09 -6.02
C LEU A 19 11.80 -1.91 -4.74
N PHE A 20 10.63 -1.28 -4.83
CA PHE A 20 9.69 -1.17 -3.72
C PHE A 20 9.25 -2.54 -3.20
N VAL A 21 9.03 -3.52 -4.09
CA VAL A 21 8.65 -4.90 -3.73
C VAL A 21 9.83 -5.68 -3.14
N ASN A 22 11.05 -5.53 -3.68
CA ASN A 22 12.23 -6.28 -3.25
C ASN A 22 12.83 -5.77 -1.93
N GLU A 23 12.69 -4.48 -1.59
CA GLU A 23 13.01 -4.01 -0.24
C GLU A 23 12.16 -4.71 0.84
N GLY A 24 11.02 -5.30 0.47
CA GLY A 24 10.19 -6.13 1.35
C GLY A 24 10.70 -7.56 1.61
N GLN A 25 11.64 -8.10 0.82
CA GLN A 25 11.90 -9.55 0.79
C GLN A 25 13.19 -10.04 1.50
N GLY A 26 14.10 -9.17 1.95
CA GLY A 26 15.31 -9.55 2.71
C GLY A 26 15.17 -10.13 4.15
N ALA A 27 15.09 -11.46 4.28
CA ALA A 27 15.46 -12.27 5.48
C ALA A 27 14.45 -12.40 6.66
N PRO A 28 14.37 -13.56 7.35
CA PRO A 28 13.25 -13.97 8.18
C PRO A 28 13.29 -13.33 9.58
N HIS A 29 12.57 -12.23 9.76
CA HIS A 29 12.17 -11.70 11.07
C HIS A 29 10.66 -11.42 11.01
N HIS A 30 9.85 -12.48 11.12
CA HIS A 30 8.42 -12.49 10.79
C HIS A 30 7.61 -11.36 11.48
N ASP A 31 7.93 -10.97 12.71
CA ASP A 31 7.20 -9.87 13.39
C ASP A 31 7.67 -8.46 12.99
N LYS A 32 8.98 -8.23 12.91
CA LYS A 32 9.52 -6.88 12.66
C LYS A 32 9.16 -6.39 11.26
N ARG A 33 9.13 -7.29 10.29
CA ARG A 33 8.79 -6.99 8.90
C ARG A 33 7.34 -6.61 8.73
N HIS A 34 6.45 -7.31 9.43
CA HIS A 34 5.03 -6.98 9.41
C HIS A 34 4.81 -5.58 9.97
N THR A 35 5.39 -5.25 11.13
CA THR A 35 5.27 -3.89 11.70
C THR A 35 5.85 -2.81 10.78
N ALA A 36 7.01 -3.06 10.17
CA ALA A 36 7.64 -2.10 9.26
C ALA A 36 6.83 -1.90 7.97
N CYS A 37 6.25 -2.98 7.43
CA CYS A 37 5.34 -2.92 6.29
C CYS A 37 4.09 -2.10 6.64
N VAL A 38 3.42 -2.44 7.75
CA VAL A 38 2.21 -1.75 8.22
C VAL A 38 2.49 -0.26 8.40
N LEU A 39 3.62 0.11 9.01
CA LEU A 39 3.99 1.50 9.22
C LEU A 39 4.22 2.24 7.90
N LYS A 40 4.86 1.61 6.90
CA LYS A 40 5.10 2.20 5.58
C LYS A 40 3.78 2.41 4.82
N ILE A 41 2.91 1.40 4.79
CA ILE A 41 1.61 1.50 4.11
C ILE A 41 0.72 2.51 4.83
N PHE A 42 0.62 2.46 6.16
CA PHE A 42 -0.13 3.43 6.95
C PHE A 42 0.35 4.87 6.71
N LYS A 43 1.67 5.10 6.67
CA LYS A 43 2.22 6.43 6.37
C LYS A 43 1.91 6.88 4.95
N ALA A 44 2.01 5.97 3.97
CA ALA A 44 1.64 6.25 2.59
C ALA A 44 0.15 6.61 2.48
N LEU A 45 -0.73 5.81 3.10
CA LEU A 45 -2.16 6.06 3.20
C LEU A 45 -2.46 7.40 3.84
N ASN A 46 -1.90 7.69 5.03
CA ASN A 46 -2.12 8.94 5.74
C ASN A 46 -1.73 10.18 4.90
N VAL A 47 -0.68 10.07 4.08
CA VAL A 47 -0.28 11.13 3.13
C VAL A 47 -1.21 11.18 1.91
N MET A 48 -1.55 10.02 1.33
CA MET A 48 -2.42 9.94 0.15
C MET A 48 -3.86 10.40 0.43
N CYS A 49 -4.37 10.10 1.63
CA CYS A 49 -5.67 10.53 2.09
C CYS A 49 -5.66 11.96 2.66
N ASN A 50 -4.54 12.70 2.58
CA ASN A 50 -4.42 14.06 3.09
C ASN A 50 -4.79 14.22 4.58
N HIS A 51 -4.41 13.24 5.42
CA HIS A 51 -4.83 13.14 6.83
C HIS A 51 -6.35 13.00 7.06
N GLU A 52 -7.13 12.76 6.01
CA GLU A 52 -8.53 12.38 6.08
C GLU A 52 -8.66 10.85 6.12
N GLY A 53 -9.69 10.35 6.79
CA GLY A 53 -9.92 8.92 7.01
C GLY A 53 -9.63 8.47 8.46
N ASP A 54 -10.26 7.35 8.84
CA ASP A 54 -10.13 6.81 10.19
C ASP A 54 -8.77 6.09 10.34
N ALA A 55 -7.99 6.50 11.33
CA ALA A 55 -6.65 5.94 11.56
C ALA A 55 -6.69 4.43 11.84
N ASP A 56 -7.75 3.92 12.45
CA ASP A 56 -7.91 2.49 12.70
C ASP A 56 -8.19 1.73 11.39
N VAL A 57 -9.03 2.28 10.52
CA VAL A 57 -9.28 1.72 9.17
C VAL A 57 -8.00 1.71 8.35
N LEU A 58 -7.29 2.83 8.27
CA LEU A 58 -6.02 2.91 7.53
C LEU A 58 -4.97 1.92 8.05
N ARG A 59 -4.94 1.69 9.38
CA ARG A 59 -4.01 0.75 10.00
C ARG A 59 -4.40 -0.70 9.73
N ARG A 60 -5.69 -1.03 9.71
CA ARG A 60 -6.20 -2.34 9.31
C ARG A 60 -5.90 -2.63 7.85
N THR A 61 -6.25 -1.71 6.95
CA THR A 61 -5.88 -1.80 5.52
C THR A 61 -4.39 -1.99 5.38
N ALA A 62 -3.55 -1.23 6.10
CA ALA A 62 -2.11 -1.43 6.06
C ALA A 62 -1.68 -2.83 6.52
N SER A 63 -2.34 -3.40 7.54
CA SER A 63 -2.12 -4.78 7.99
C SER A 63 -2.55 -5.81 6.96
N ASP A 64 -3.73 -5.66 6.39
CA ASP A 64 -4.25 -6.57 5.37
C ASP A 64 -3.38 -6.49 4.11
N CYS A 65 -2.96 -5.30 3.69
CA CYS A 65 -2.05 -5.09 2.57
C CYS A 65 -0.63 -5.63 2.77
N CYS A 66 -0.23 -5.85 4.02
CA CYS A 66 1.03 -6.48 4.35
C CYS A 66 0.91 -8.01 4.47
N ARG A 67 -0.30 -8.51 4.75
CA ARG A 67 -0.62 -9.94 4.76
C ARG A 67 -0.89 -10.45 3.35
N GLU A 68 -1.63 -9.68 2.57
CA GLU A 68 -2.10 -9.96 1.22
C GLU A 68 -1.71 -8.79 0.32
N SER A 69 -1.16 -9.05 -0.87
CA SER A 69 -0.71 -7.97 -1.75
C SER A 69 -1.89 -7.10 -2.20
N CYS A 70 -2.01 -5.88 -1.67
CA CYS A 70 -3.03 -4.92 -2.10
C CYS A 70 -2.67 -4.19 -3.40
N SER A 71 -3.70 -3.80 -4.13
CA SER A 71 -3.57 -2.78 -5.16
C SER A 71 -3.58 -1.37 -4.56
N LEU A 72 -2.97 -0.40 -5.26
CA LEU A 72 -3.01 1.01 -4.86
C LEU A 72 -4.46 1.54 -4.81
N THR A 73 -5.35 1.01 -5.67
CA THR A 73 -6.79 1.32 -5.66
C THR A 73 -7.46 0.91 -4.36
N GLU A 74 -7.14 -0.26 -3.83
CA GLU A 74 -7.69 -0.79 -2.58
C GLU A 74 -7.20 0.01 -1.36
N MET A 75 -5.93 0.42 -1.38
CA MET A 75 -5.39 1.35 -0.40
C MET A 75 -6.15 2.69 -0.43
N LEU A 76 -6.31 3.29 -1.60
CA LEU A 76 -7.01 4.59 -1.74
C LEU A 76 -8.51 4.50 -1.39
N ALA A 77 -9.16 3.37 -1.62
CA ALA A 77 -10.54 3.16 -1.19
C ALA A 77 -10.71 3.29 0.34
N SER A 78 -9.64 3.05 1.11
CA SER A 78 -9.65 3.22 2.56
C SER A 78 -9.61 4.68 3.01
N CYS A 79 -9.22 5.62 2.14
CA CYS A 79 -9.32 7.05 2.43
C CYS A 79 -10.78 7.53 2.55
N THR A 80 -11.69 6.85 1.85
CA THR A 80 -13.12 7.19 1.85
C THR A 80 -13.93 6.36 2.85
N LEU A 81 -13.38 5.24 3.32
CA LEU A 81 -14.05 4.36 4.28
C LEU A 81 -13.94 4.99 5.68
N THR A 82 -15.09 5.40 6.21
CA THR A 82 -15.20 5.72 7.64
C THR A 82 -15.37 4.42 8.44
N SER A 83 -14.98 4.39 9.71
CA SER A 83 -15.14 3.19 10.58
C SER A 83 -16.59 2.66 10.65
N SER A 84 -17.58 3.48 10.28
CA SER A 84 -18.98 3.07 10.20
C SER A 84 -19.32 2.23 8.95
N GLU A 85 -18.55 2.34 7.87
CA GLU A 85 -18.84 1.63 6.60
C GLU A 85 -18.20 0.24 6.53
N GLU A 86 -17.10 0.01 7.26
CA GLU A 86 -16.45 -1.30 7.33
C GLU A 86 -17.33 -2.34 8.05
N SER A 87 -18.15 -1.93 9.02
CA SER A 87 -19.07 -2.82 9.74
C SER A 87 -20.17 -3.45 8.88
N THR A 88 -20.37 -3.00 7.63
CA THR A 88 -21.42 -3.53 6.74
C THR A 88 -20.88 -4.59 5.78
N ARG A 89 -19.57 -4.88 5.75
CA ARG A 89 -18.98 -5.89 4.85
C ARG A 89 -18.80 -7.28 5.49
N ASP A 90 -19.20 -7.46 6.75
CA ASP A 90 -19.16 -8.74 7.49
C ASP A 90 -20.57 -9.35 7.70
N ILE A 91 -21.41 -9.38 6.65
CA ILE A 91 -22.64 -10.21 6.58
C ILE A 91 -22.59 -11.10 5.34
#